data_AF-A0A962Q8D3-F1
#
_entry.id   AF-A0A962Q8D3-F1
#
_cell.length_a   1.000
_cell.length_b   1.000
_cell.length_c   1.000
_cell.angle_alpha   90.00
_cell.angle_beta   90.00
_cell.angle_gamma   90.00
#
_symmetry.space_group_name_H-M   'P 1'
#
loop_
_entity.id
_entity.type
_entity.pdbx_description
1 polymer ?
#
loop_
_entity_poly.entity_id
_entity_poly.type
_entity_poly.pdbx_seq_one_letter_code
_entity_poly.pdbx_strand_id
1 'polypeptide(L)'
;MAFRLTAKTKSILNQIEKNPSVVLDIEGIDLIISSSITFKNVYWDDDNITWDMDGITWDGAYQDPNTKNYLNLKESTNAITQQIYPDKEGSSSITSALFSIVDKNNEIAQTLSLNSIGEILGKQCDIYLGFVTAVYPDDFMPVMRGIITSYNPMP
;
A
#
# COMPACT_ATOMS: atom_id res chain seq x y z
N MET A 1 5.11 5.22 19.86
CA MET A 1 5.26 6.14 18.71
C MET A 1 4.02 7.01 18.66
N ALA A 2 4.17 8.34 18.65
CA ALA A 2 3.05 9.26 18.51
C ALA A 2 3.02 9.76 17.05
N PHE A 3 2.03 9.32 16.29
CA PHE A 3 1.86 9.72 14.90
C PHE A 3 1.19 11.10 14.83
N ARG A 4 1.74 12.01 14.03
CA ARG A 4 1.10 13.30 13.73
C ARG A 4 0.06 13.08 12.62
N LEU A 5 -1.20 12.96 13.02
CA LEU A 5 -2.32 12.91 12.06
C LEU A 5 -2.50 14.28 11.39
N THR A 6 -2.58 14.28 10.07
CA THR A 6 -2.92 15.47 9.27
C THR A 6 -4.34 15.95 9.61
N ALA A 7 -4.64 17.23 9.31
CA ALA A 7 -5.97 17.78 9.53
C ALA A 7 -7.04 17.05 8.69
N LYS A 8 -6.66 16.56 7.50
CA LYS A 8 -7.53 15.80 6.59
C LYS A 8 -7.83 14.41 7.15
N THR A 9 -6.82 13.67 7.61
CA THR A 9 -7.04 12.36 8.27
C THR A 9 -7.88 12.49 9.54
N LYS A 10 -7.73 13.56 10.32
CA LYS A 10 -8.62 13.85 11.47
C LYS A 10 -10.06 14.12 11.04
N SER A 11 -10.26 14.84 9.94
CA SER A 11 -11.61 15.10 9.39
C SER A 11 -12.28 13.80 8.94
N ILE A 12 -11.56 12.94 8.22
CA ILE A 12 -12.07 11.64 7.74
C ILE A 12 -12.36 10.70 8.92
N LEU A 13 -11.50 10.70 9.95
CA LEU A 13 -11.73 9.90 11.17
C LEU A 13 -13.00 10.31 11.93
N ASN A 14 -13.47 11.55 11.77
CA ASN A 14 -14.72 12.05 12.36
C ASN A 14 -15.96 11.80 11.49
N GLN A 15 -15.81 11.25 10.28
CA GLN A 15 -16.95 10.87 9.43
C GLN A 15 -17.60 9.56 9.93
N ILE A 16 -18.89 9.42 9.63
CA ILE A 16 -19.73 8.30 10.10
C ILE A 16 -19.34 6.99 9.40
N GLU A 17 -19.02 7.04 8.10
CA GLU A 17 -18.54 5.89 7.34
C GLU A 17 -17.02 5.90 7.25
N LYS A 18 -16.37 5.01 8.00
CA LYS A 18 -14.92 4.83 7.98
C LYS A 18 -14.59 3.62 7.12
N ASN A 19 -14.25 3.86 5.86
CA ASN A 19 -13.76 2.81 4.99
C ASN A 19 -12.23 2.79 5.07
N PRO A 20 -11.60 1.78 5.71
CA PRO A 20 -10.16 1.66 5.74
C PRO A 20 -9.63 1.34 4.34
N SER A 21 -8.45 1.88 4.01
CA SER A 21 -7.72 1.55 2.80
C SER A 21 -6.32 1.08 3.17
N VAL A 22 -5.87 0.00 2.54
CA VAL A 22 -4.52 -0.53 2.69
C VAL A 22 -3.75 -0.24 1.40
N VAL A 23 -2.50 0.18 1.56
CA VAL A 23 -1.55 0.37 0.48
C VAL A 23 -0.35 -0.53 0.75
N LEU A 24 0.05 -1.27 -0.27
CA LEU A 24 1.20 -2.14 -0.32
C LEU A 24 2.23 -1.51 -1.27
N ASP A 25 3.39 -1.18 -0.71
CA ASP A 25 4.55 -0.69 -1.45
C ASP A 25 5.63 -1.76 -1.42
N ILE A 26 6.15 -2.12 -2.59
CA ILE A 26 7.15 -3.19 -2.74
C ILE A 26 8.38 -2.58 -3.40
N GLU A 27 9.52 -2.79 -2.77
CA GLU A 27 10.80 -2.29 -3.26
C GLU A 27 11.13 -2.84 -4.66
N GLY A 28 11.45 -1.93 -5.57
CA GLY A 28 11.80 -2.25 -6.95
C GLY A 28 10.61 -2.27 -7.91
N ILE A 29 9.41 -1.94 -7.43
CA ILE A 29 8.21 -1.79 -8.25
C ILE A 29 7.74 -0.34 -8.20
N ASP A 30 7.56 0.29 -9.36
CA ASP A 30 6.97 1.63 -9.43
C ASP A 30 5.44 1.62 -9.23
N LEU A 31 4.84 0.42 -9.13
CA LEU A 31 3.41 0.20 -9.00
C LEU A 31 3.01 0.15 -7.53
N ILE A 32 2.12 1.04 -7.12
CA ILE A 32 1.53 1.06 -5.79
C ILE A 32 0.25 0.22 -5.81
N ILE A 33 0.19 -0.81 -4.98
CA ILE A 33 -0.96 -1.73 -4.94
C ILE A 33 -1.85 -1.34 -3.76
N SER A 34 -3.09 -0.93 -4.03
CA SER A 34 -4.03 -0.47 -3.01
C SER A 34 -5.33 -1.28 -3.01
N SER A 35 -6.08 -1.20 -1.91
CA SER A 35 -7.43 -1.78 -1.80
C SER A 35 -8.56 -0.83 -2.22
N SER A 36 -8.22 0.45 -2.42
CA SER A 36 -9.16 1.47 -2.87
C SER A 36 -8.44 2.55 -3.66
N ILE A 37 -9.20 3.39 -4.37
CA ILE A 37 -8.63 4.51 -5.12
C ILE A 37 -7.93 5.44 -4.12
N THR A 38 -6.64 5.65 -4.36
CA THR A 38 -5.80 6.53 -3.54
C THR A 38 -5.40 7.73 -4.37
N PHE A 39 -5.30 8.88 -3.72
CA PHE A 39 -4.93 10.13 -4.36
C PHE A 39 -3.51 10.51 -4.00
N LYS A 40 -2.85 11.29 -4.86
CA LYS A 40 -1.54 11.90 -4.60
C LYS A 40 -1.68 13.42 -4.65
N ASN A 41 -0.96 14.12 -3.78
CA ASN A 41 -0.89 15.58 -3.83
C ASN A 41 -0.09 16.01 -5.07
N VAL A 42 -0.56 17.04 -5.77
CA VAL A 42 0.11 17.61 -6.93
C VAL A 42 1.21 18.56 -6.48
N TYR A 43 2.46 18.32 -6.88
CA TYR A 43 3.59 19.23 -6.66
C TYR A 43 4.09 19.83 -7.99
N TRP A 44 4.73 21.00 -7.94
CA TRP A 44 5.24 21.74 -9.11
C TRP A 44 6.22 20.93 -9.97
N ASP A 45 7.00 20.06 -9.33
CA ASP A 45 8.15 19.36 -9.92
C ASP A 45 7.90 17.85 -10.05
N ASP A 46 6.63 17.43 -10.14
CA ASP A 46 6.29 16.02 -10.35
C ASP A 46 6.33 15.69 -11.85
N ASP A 47 7.33 14.91 -12.26
CA ASP A 47 7.53 14.48 -13.65
C ASP A 47 6.31 13.76 -14.26
N ASN A 48 5.42 13.22 -13.42
CA ASN A 48 4.22 12.51 -13.86
C ASN A 48 3.00 13.42 -14.11
N ILE A 49 3.15 14.74 -13.93
CA ILE A 49 2.04 15.70 -14.02
C ILE A 49 2.32 16.74 -15.10
N THR A 50 1.58 16.69 -16.20
CA THR A 50 1.48 17.80 -17.14
C THR A 50 0.33 18.72 -16.75
N TRP A 51 0.63 20.00 -16.52
CA TRP A 51 -0.32 21.05 -16.10
C TRP A 51 -1.45 21.34 -17.10
N ASP A 52 -1.37 20.77 -18.31
CA ASP A 52 -2.41 20.83 -19.34
C ASP A 52 -3.44 19.67 -19.25
N MET A 53 -3.32 18.78 -18.25
CA MET A 53 -4.27 17.67 -18.05
C MET A 53 -5.56 18.13 -17.36
N ASP A 54 -6.70 17.67 -17.90
CA ASP A 54 -8.03 17.99 -17.39
C ASP A 54 -8.24 17.44 -15.96
N GLY A 55 -8.78 18.28 -15.07
CA GLY A 55 -9.04 17.92 -13.66
C GLY A 55 -7.88 18.14 -12.66
N ILE A 56 -6.73 18.66 -13.10
CA ILE A 56 -5.61 18.99 -12.19
C ILE A 56 -5.76 20.44 -11.71
N THR A 57 -6.13 20.62 -10.45
CA THR A 57 -6.14 21.94 -9.80
C THR A 57 -4.93 22.13 -8.91
N TRP A 58 -4.51 23.39 -8.75
CA TRP A 58 -3.47 23.75 -7.80
C TRP A 58 -3.86 23.31 -6.37
N ASP A 59 -2.91 22.70 -5.65
CA ASP A 59 -3.13 22.09 -4.33
C ASP A 59 -4.27 21.04 -4.32
N GLY A 60 -4.56 20.48 -5.50
CA GLY A 60 -5.52 19.42 -5.71
C GLY A 60 -4.93 18.04 -5.43
N ALA A 61 -5.82 17.07 -5.31
CA ALA A 61 -5.46 15.66 -5.24
C ALA A 61 -5.83 15.02 -6.57
N TYR A 62 -4.88 14.35 -7.23
CA TYR A 62 -5.14 13.62 -8.47
C TYR A 62 -5.03 12.12 -8.24
N GLN A 63 -5.70 11.33 -9.07
CA GLN A 63 -5.58 9.88 -9.03
C GLN A 63 -4.30 9.48 -9.75
N ASP A 64 -3.35 8.92 -9.00
CA ASP A 64 -2.08 8.46 -9.56
C ASP A 64 -2.30 7.25 -10.49
N PRO A 65 -1.91 7.32 -11.79
CA PRO A 65 -2.03 6.19 -12.70
C PRO A 65 -1.20 4.96 -12.27
N ASN A 66 -0.16 5.18 -11.46
CA ASN A 66 0.70 4.13 -10.90
C ASN A 66 0.08 3.43 -9.69
N THR A 67 -1.02 3.97 -9.14
CA THR A 67 -1.77 3.29 -8.09
C THR A 67 -2.86 2.40 -8.69
N LYS A 68 -2.80 1.10 -8.41
CA LYS A 68 -3.80 0.13 -8.87
C LYS A 68 -4.57 -0.47 -7.71
N ASN A 69 -5.90 -0.47 -7.84
CA ASN A 69 -6.80 -1.10 -6.88
C ASN A 69 -6.90 -2.62 -7.14
N TYR A 70 -5.81 -3.33 -6.93
CA TYR A 70 -5.71 -4.78 -7.15
C TYR A 70 -5.59 -5.57 -5.84
N LEU A 71 -5.59 -4.90 -4.68
CA LEU A 71 -5.52 -5.57 -3.39
C LEU A 71 -6.91 -6.10 -2.98
N ASN A 72 -7.04 -7.42 -2.85
CA ASN A 72 -8.27 -8.05 -2.40
C ASN A 72 -8.25 -8.24 -0.88
N LEU A 73 -8.94 -7.35 -0.15
CA LEU A 73 -9.05 -7.44 1.31
C LEU A 73 -9.91 -8.61 1.80
N LYS A 74 -10.76 -9.21 0.96
CA LYS A 74 -11.62 -10.34 1.37
C LYS A 74 -10.82 -11.63 1.56
N GLU A 75 -9.80 -11.81 0.73
CA GLU A 75 -8.90 -12.97 0.77
C GLU A 75 -7.59 -12.68 1.51
N SER A 76 -7.32 -11.40 1.81
CA SER A 76 -6.19 -11.00 2.64
C SER A 76 -6.48 -11.27 4.12
N THR A 77 -5.43 -11.50 4.90
CA THR A 77 -5.58 -11.77 6.34
C THR A 77 -5.92 -10.48 7.08
N ASN A 78 -7.09 -10.43 7.70
CA ASN A 78 -7.54 -9.29 8.53
C ASN A 78 -6.94 -9.29 9.96
N ALA A 79 -6.21 -10.36 10.32
CA ALA A 79 -5.62 -10.54 11.64
C ALA A 79 -4.10 -10.69 11.54
N ILE A 80 -3.37 -9.69 12.05
CA ILE A 80 -1.92 -9.80 12.21
C ILE A 80 -1.66 -10.84 13.30
N THR A 81 -1.12 -12.00 12.92
CA THR A 81 -0.76 -13.06 13.88
C THR A 81 0.67 -12.84 14.35
N GLN A 82 0.83 -12.67 15.66
CA GLN A 82 2.14 -12.57 16.29
C GLN A 82 2.38 -13.88 17.06
N GLN A 83 3.31 -14.70 16.57
CA GLN A 83 3.71 -15.90 17.30
C GLN A 83 4.83 -15.52 18.28
N ILE A 84 4.54 -15.68 19.57
CA ILE A 84 5.52 -15.50 20.65
C ILE A 84 6.00 -16.90 21.02
N TYR A 85 7.32 -17.15 21.01
CA TYR A 85 7.88 -18.39 21.55
C TYR A 85 8.32 -18.15 23.01
N PRO A 86 7.52 -18.56 24.01
CA PRO A 86 7.81 -18.27 25.42
C PRO A 86 9.02 -19.04 25.97
N ASP A 87 9.45 -20.14 25.34
CA ASP A 87 10.51 -21.03 25.84
C ASP A 87 11.94 -20.63 25.43
N LYS A 88 12.12 -19.48 24.77
CA LYS A 88 13.44 -18.91 24.53
C LYS A 88 13.49 -17.51 25.15
N GLU A 89 14.16 -17.38 26.28
CA GLU A 89 14.59 -16.07 26.81
C GLU A 89 15.38 -15.35 25.69
N GLY A 90 14.71 -14.42 24.99
CA GLY A 90 15.25 -13.71 23.81
C GLY A 90 14.51 -13.94 22.49
N SER A 91 13.37 -14.62 22.45
CA SER A 91 12.59 -14.83 21.22
C SER A 91 11.96 -13.53 20.70
N SER A 92 12.46 -13.01 19.58
CA SER A 92 11.77 -12.00 18.77
C SER A 92 10.52 -12.62 18.12
N SER A 93 9.34 -12.09 18.41
CA SER A 93 8.11 -12.51 17.74
C SER A 93 8.14 -12.11 16.26
N ILE A 94 7.95 -13.07 15.37
CA ILE A 94 7.83 -12.81 13.93
C ILE A 94 6.36 -12.48 13.64
N THR A 95 6.14 -11.31 13.06
CA THR A 95 4.82 -10.83 12.66
C THR A 95 4.65 -11.09 11.16
N SER A 96 3.64 -11.86 10.78
CA SER A 96 3.39 -12.23 9.38
C SER A 96 2.01 -11.73 8.92
N ALA A 97 1.93 -11.27 7.67
CA ALA A 97 0.69 -10.87 7.01
C ALA A 97 0.63 -11.50 5.60
N LEU A 98 -0.56 -11.93 5.18
CA LEU A 98 -0.79 -12.50 3.86
C LEU A 98 -1.75 -11.60 3.09
N PHE A 99 -1.32 -11.17 1.90
CA PHE A 99 -2.06 -10.30 1.00
C PHE A 99 -2.41 -11.06 -0.28
N SER A 100 -3.68 -10.98 -0.69
CA SER A 100 -4.15 -11.46 -1.99
C SER A 100 -4.19 -10.29 -2.97
N ILE A 101 -3.52 -10.46 -4.10
CA ILE A 101 -3.47 -9.47 -5.18
C ILE A 101 -4.18 -10.09 -6.39
N VAL A 102 -5.15 -9.36 -6.94
CA VAL A 102 -5.88 -9.77 -8.15
C VAL A 102 -5.11 -9.29 -9.35
N ASP A 103 -4.68 -10.23 -10.19
CA ASP A 103 -4.09 -9.86 -11.46
C ASP A 103 -5.18 -9.57 -12.49
N LYS A 104 -5.26 -8.30 -12.91
CA LYS A 104 -6.15 -7.86 -13.98
C LYS A 104 -5.31 -7.62 -15.23
N ASN A 105 -5.66 -8.31 -16.32
CA ASN A 105 -4.99 -8.20 -17.62
C ASN A 105 -3.49 -8.59 -17.64
N ASN A 106 -3.04 -9.46 -16.72
CA ASN A 106 -1.63 -9.85 -16.56
C ASN A 106 -0.67 -8.70 -16.19
N GLU A 107 -1.20 -7.54 -15.76
CA GLU A 107 -0.37 -6.40 -15.37
C GLU A 107 0.48 -6.72 -14.15
N ILE A 108 -0.08 -7.41 -13.15
CA ILE A 108 0.65 -7.79 -11.95
C ILE A 108 1.63 -8.92 -12.24
N ALA A 109 1.24 -9.96 -12.99
CA ALA A 109 2.16 -11.02 -13.37
C ALA A 109 3.34 -10.50 -14.20
N GLN A 110 3.11 -9.56 -15.13
CA GLN A 110 4.18 -8.95 -15.91
C GLN A 110 5.10 -8.08 -15.05
N THR A 111 4.51 -7.30 -14.14
CA THR A 111 5.27 -6.45 -13.21
C THR A 111 6.10 -7.30 -12.25
N LEU A 112 5.53 -8.37 -11.68
CA LEU A 112 6.19 -9.30 -10.77
C LEU A 112 7.05 -10.36 -11.47
N SER A 113 7.08 -10.36 -12.80
CA SER A 113 7.90 -11.32 -13.55
C SER A 113 9.39 -11.04 -13.36
N LEU A 114 10.18 -12.10 -13.47
CA LEU A 114 11.65 -12.06 -13.42
C LEU A 114 12.28 -11.03 -14.37
N ASN A 115 11.59 -10.65 -15.45
CA ASN A 115 12.08 -9.70 -16.43
C ASN A 115 12.00 -8.23 -15.98
N SER A 116 11.16 -7.92 -14.98
CA SER A 116 10.91 -6.54 -14.54
C SER A 116 11.66 -6.22 -13.25
N ILE A 117 11.47 -7.04 -12.20
CA ILE A 117 12.04 -6.81 -10.85
C ILE A 117 13.18 -7.78 -10.52
N GLY A 118 13.24 -8.92 -11.21
CA GLY A 118 14.04 -10.07 -10.81
C GLY A 118 13.33 -10.92 -9.75
N GLU A 119 14.02 -11.26 -8.67
CA GLU A 119 13.49 -12.07 -7.56
C GLU A 119 12.66 -11.20 -6.60
N ILE A 120 11.37 -11.50 -6.47
CA ILE A 120 10.46 -10.85 -5.51
C ILE A 120 10.73 -11.29 -4.06
N LEU A 121 11.26 -12.50 -3.88
CA LEU A 121 11.59 -13.02 -2.56
C LEU A 121 12.75 -12.23 -1.96
N GLY A 122 12.63 -11.88 -0.68
CA GLY A 122 13.62 -11.09 0.04
C GLY A 122 13.54 -9.58 -0.21
N LYS A 123 12.67 -9.09 -1.11
CA LYS A 123 12.43 -7.65 -1.29
C LYS A 123 11.75 -7.05 -0.09
N GLN A 124 12.09 -5.80 0.23
CA GLN A 124 11.40 -5.06 1.26
C GLN A 124 9.97 -4.73 0.81
N CYS A 125 9.03 -4.83 1.74
CA CYS A 125 7.66 -4.45 1.52
C CYS A 125 7.15 -3.65 2.72
N ASP A 126 6.57 -2.49 2.42
CA ASP A 126 6.01 -1.56 3.38
C ASP A 126 4.47 -1.53 3.23
N ILE A 127 3.78 -1.74 4.34
CA ILE A 127 2.32 -1.78 4.39
C ILE A 127 1.85 -0.53 5.11
N TYR A 128 0.99 0.21 4.46
CA TYR A 128 0.40 1.44 4.96
C TYR A 128 -1.11 1.28 5.13
N LEU A 129 -1.65 1.88 6.18
CA LEU A 129 -3.07 1.95 6.47
C LEU A 129 -3.52 3.40 6.47
N GLY A 130 -4.58 3.67 5.73
CA GLY A 130 -5.25 4.95 5.66
C GLY A 130 -6.75 4.77 5.52
N PHE A 131 -7.39 5.77 4.95
CA PHE A 131 -8.82 5.76 4.66
C PHE A 131 -9.06 5.93 3.16
N VAL A 132 -10.21 5.48 2.67
CA VAL A 132 -10.63 5.79 1.30
C VAL A 132 -10.68 7.32 1.13
N THR A 133 -10.20 7.84 -0.01
CA THR A 133 -10.02 9.29 -0.31
C THR A 133 -8.87 10.02 0.38
N ALA A 134 -8.09 9.32 1.21
CA ALA A 134 -6.86 9.86 1.78
C ALA A 134 -5.77 10.04 0.71
N VAL A 135 -4.82 10.95 0.98
CA VAL A 135 -3.68 11.18 0.09
C VAL A 135 -2.50 10.31 0.50
N TYR A 136 -1.98 9.49 -0.40
CA TYR A 136 -0.74 8.77 -0.19
C TYR A 136 0.45 9.58 -0.77
N PRO A 137 1.60 9.63 -0.08
CA PRO A 137 1.93 8.96 1.18
C PRO A 137 1.54 9.72 2.47
N ASP A 138 1.11 10.99 2.38
CA ASP A 138 1.02 11.92 3.53
C ASP A 138 -0.01 11.53 4.62
N ASP A 139 -1.18 11.02 4.21
CA ASP A 139 -2.30 10.68 5.11
C ASP A 139 -2.31 9.21 5.54
N PHE A 140 -1.31 8.43 5.09
CA PHE A 140 -1.20 7.00 5.33
C PHE A 140 -0.18 6.71 6.44
N MET A 141 -0.53 5.79 7.34
CA MET A 141 0.32 5.38 8.45
C MET A 141 1.00 4.04 8.13
N PRO A 142 2.34 3.93 8.25
CA PRO A 142 3.00 2.64 8.12
C PRO A 142 2.60 1.72 9.28
N VAL A 143 2.09 0.54 8.96
CA VAL A 143 1.65 -0.48 9.93
C VAL A 143 2.69 -1.57 10.08
N MET A 144 3.31 -1.97 8.98
CA MET A 144 4.28 -3.06 8.95
C MET A 144 5.33 -2.77 7.89
N ARG A 145 6.58 -3.07 8.22
CA ARG A 145 7.68 -3.15 7.27
C ARG A 145 8.29 -4.52 7.40
N GLY A 146 8.45 -5.23 6.29
CA GLY A 146 8.91 -6.60 6.30
C GLY A 146 9.61 -6.98 5.01
N ILE A 147 9.87 -8.27 4.88
CA ILE A 147 10.43 -8.88 3.68
C ILE A 147 9.45 -9.90 3.13
N ILE A 148 9.39 -10.03 1.82
CA ILE A 148 8.56 -11.03 1.16
C ILE A 148 9.24 -12.40 1.30
N THR A 149 8.61 -13.31 2.04
CA THR A 149 9.16 -14.64 2.34
C THR A 149 8.58 -15.75 1.46
N SER A 150 7.38 -15.53 0.92
CA SER A 150 6.70 -16.50 0.06
C SER A 150 5.84 -15.77 -0.97
N TYR A 151 5.81 -16.32 -2.17
CA TYR A 151 4.98 -15.85 -3.28
C TYR A 151 4.37 -17.07 -3.97
N ASN A 152 3.04 -17.13 -4.04
CA ASN A 152 2.30 -18.19 -4.70
C ASN A 152 1.44 -17.58 -5.81
N PRO A 153 1.85 -17.67 -7.09
CA PRO A 153 0.96 -17.33 -8.19
C PRO A 153 -0.18 -18.36 -8.20
N MET A 154 -1.43 -17.90 -8.06
CA MET A 154 -2.56 -18.78 -8.33
C MET A 154 -2.55 -19.17 -9.83
N PRO A 155 -2.84 -20.44 -10.16
CA PRO A 155 -2.85 -20.93 -11.53
C PRO A 155 -3.97 -20.34 -12.39
#